data_AF-F5LJP6-F1
#
_entry.id   AF-F5LJP6-F1
#
_cell.length_a   1.000
_cell.length_b   1.000
_cell.length_c   1.000
_cell.angle_alpha   90.00
_cell.angle_beta   90.00
_cell.angle_gamma   90.00
#
_symmetry.space_group_name_H-M   'P 1'
#
loop_
_entity.id
_entity.type
_entity.pdbx_description
1 polymer ?
#
loop_
_entity_poly.entity_id
_entity_poly.type
_entity_poly.pdbx_seq_one_letter_code
_entity_poly.pdbx_strand_id
1 'polypeptide(L)'
;MVKKREQGTCELCGRHEVKRTEHHLTPKEKGGTFLPTAMLCIPCHKQIHALFTNEQLERDLHTLDALRGDERMRAFLKWIRKQPSASLPRVRKSRELRQIKKTPFEEAFFLTAPCIVPGCRQDSKNRGQSG
;
A
#
# COMPACT_ATOMS: atom_id res chain seq x y z
N MET A 1 12.31 34.39 11.40
CA MET A 1 13.40 33.47 11.00
C MET A 1 12.78 32.22 10.37
N VAL A 2 12.73 32.14 9.04
CA VAL A 2 12.22 30.93 8.37
C VAL A 2 13.30 29.86 8.51
N LYS A 3 13.07 28.87 9.40
CA LYS A 3 13.94 27.69 9.53
C LYS A 3 14.23 27.16 8.13
N LYS A 4 15.49 27.25 7.69
CA LYS A 4 15.99 26.71 6.43
C LYS A 4 15.72 25.21 6.49
N ARG A 5 14.58 24.80 5.92
CA ARG A 5 14.20 23.38 5.90
C ARG A 5 15.28 22.68 5.09
N GLU A 6 15.87 21.62 5.64
CA GLU A 6 16.89 20.82 4.97
C GLU A 6 16.32 20.20 3.69
N GLN A 7 16.45 20.98 2.63
CA GLN A 7 16.12 20.58 1.28
C GLN A 7 17.30 19.78 0.75
N GLY A 8 17.04 18.66 0.10
CA GLY A 8 18.10 17.89 -0.53
C GLY A 8 17.58 17.07 -1.69
N THR A 9 18.41 16.14 -2.16
CA THR A 9 18.12 15.33 -3.34
C THR A 9 17.33 14.07 -2.98
N CYS A 10 16.19 13.86 -3.63
CA CYS A 10 15.43 12.62 -3.49
C CYS A 10 16.15 11.47 -4.19
N GLU A 11 16.42 10.39 -3.48
CA GLU A 11 17.15 9.24 -4.03
C GLU A 11 16.33 8.47 -5.07
N LEU A 12 14.99 8.50 -5.02
CA LEU A 12 14.17 7.77 -6.00
C LEU A 12 13.95 8.55 -7.30
N CYS A 13 13.53 9.83 -7.20
CA CYS A 13 13.18 10.63 -8.38
C CYS A 13 14.28 11.57 -8.87
N GLY A 14 15.36 11.77 -8.10
CA GLY A 14 16.48 12.63 -8.46
C GLY A 14 16.18 14.13 -8.42
N ARG A 15 15.03 14.56 -7.88
CA ARG A 15 14.76 16.00 -7.73
C ARG A 15 15.59 16.61 -6.61
N HIS A 16 16.09 17.83 -6.85
CA HIS A 16 16.79 18.66 -5.87
C HIS A 16 15.83 19.60 -5.16
N GLU A 17 16.31 20.21 -4.07
CA GLU A 17 15.59 21.22 -3.30
C GLU A 17 14.23 20.74 -2.73
N VAL A 18 14.11 19.45 -2.46
CA VAL A 18 12.87 18.84 -1.94
C VAL A 18 12.99 18.51 -0.47
N LYS A 19 11.86 18.62 0.25
CA LYS A 19 11.74 18.08 1.61
C LYS A 19 11.79 16.56 1.53
N ARG A 20 12.73 15.98 2.27
CA ARG A 20 12.95 14.54 2.34
C ARG A 20 12.40 13.98 3.65
N THR A 21 11.99 12.74 3.58
CA THR A 21 11.52 11.92 4.69
C THR A 21 12.22 10.59 4.58
N GLU A 22 12.67 10.05 5.71
CA GLU A 22 13.18 8.69 5.76
C GLU A 22 12.07 7.70 5.41
N HIS A 23 12.39 6.76 4.52
CA HIS A 23 11.53 5.65 4.15
C HIS A 23 12.29 4.34 4.35
N HIS A 24 11.68 3.41 5.08
CA HIS A 24 12.24 2.08 5.27
C HIS A 24 11.80 1.22 4.09
N LEU A 25 12.77 0.73 3.29
CA LEU A 25 12.48 -0.09 2.11
C LEU A 25 11.85 -1.43 2.51
N THR A 26 12.29 -1.99 3.64
CA THR A 26 11.65 -3.15 4.26
C THR A 26 10.84 -2.70 5.47
N PRO A 27 9.56 -3.09 5.59
CA PRO A 27 8.74 -2.76 6.77
C PRO A 27 9.39 -3.24 8.08
N LYS A 28 9.31 -2.42 9.13
CA LYS A 28 9.85 -2.75 10.47
C LYS A 28 9.29 -4.07 11.02
N GLU A 29 8.00 -4.33 10.75
CA GLU A 29 7.29 -5.55 11.15
C GLU A 29 7.87 -6.83 10.56
N LYS A 30 8.67 -6.72 9.48
CA LYS A 30 9.36 -7.83 8.81
C LYS A 30 10.86 -7.88 9.11
N GLY A 31 11.31 -7.20 10.17
CA GLY A 31 12.73 -7.14 10.54
C GLY A 31 13.52 -6.03 9.85
N GLY A 32 12.84 -5.07 9.20
CA GLY A 32 13.48 -3.95 8.50
C GLY A 32 14.16 -2.88 9.35
N THR A 33 14.27 -3.08 10.66
CA THR A 33 14.81 -2.09 11.61
C THR A 33 16.27 -1.73 11.35
N PHE A 34 17.07 -2.67 10.83
CA PHE A 34 18.49 -2.45 10.46
C PHE A 34 18.72 -2.50 8.95
N LEU A 35 17.64 -2.52 8.16
CA LEU A 35 17.70 -2.61 6.71
C LEU A 35 17.82 -1.22 6.09
N PRO A 36 18.27 -1.13 4.82
CA PRO A 36 18.55 0.14 4.18
C PRO A 36 17.32 1.06 4.18
N THR A 37 17.52 2.26 4.72
CA THR A 37 16.58 3.37 4.61
C THR A 37 16.95 4.24 3.41
N ALA A 38 15.96 4.88 2.80
CA ALA A 38 16.13 5.78 1.67
C ALA A 38 15.56 7.17 1.98
N MET A 39 16.25 8.20 1.51
CA MET A 39 15.84 9.59 1.67
C MET A 39 14.96 10.02 0.50
N LEU A 40 13.64 9.94 0.71
CA LEU A 40 12.65 10.16 -0.33
C LEU A 40 11.90 11.46 -0.13
N CYS A 41 11.51 12.13 -1.21
CA CYS A 41 10.60 13.28 -1.09
C CYS A 41 9.18 12.83 -0.73
N ILE A 42 8.44 13.71 -0.07
CA ILE A 42 7.05 13.47 0.37
C ILE A 42 6.16 12.83 -0.72
N PRO A 43 6.12 13.31 -1.98
CA PRO A 43 5.28 12.67 -2.99
C PRO A 43 5.76 11.27 -3.39
N CYS A 44 7.08 11.02 -3.44
CA CYS A 44 7.61 9.68 -3.71
C CYS A 44 7.26 8.71 -2.57
N HIS A 45 7.44 9.13 -1.32
CA HIS A 45 7.07 8.34 -0.15
C HIS A 45 5.57 7.98 -0.18
N LYS A 46 4.70 8.97 -0.42
CA LYS A 46 3.25 8.73 -0.53
C LYS A 46 2.91 7.81 -1.70
N GLN A 47 3.62 7.91 -2.82
CA GLN A 47 3.37 7.09 -4.00
C GLN A 47 3.67 5.61 -3.75
N ILE A 48 4.77 5.30 -3.05
CA ILE A 48 5.14 3.92 -2.71
C ILE A 48 3.99 3.24 -1.94
N HIS A 49 3.51 3.86 -0.85
CA HIS A 49 2.37 3.34 -0.08
C HIS A 49 1.01 3.45 -0.79
N ALA A 50 0.94 4.13 -1.92
CA ALA A 50 -0.25 4.22 -2.75
C ALA A 50 -0.26 3.21 -3.89
N LEU A 51 0.89 2.66 -4.28
CA LEU A 51 0.99 1.63 -5.32
C LEU A 51 1.11 0.23 -4.73
N PHE A 52 1.90 0.07 -3.67
CA PHE A 52 2.33 -1.23 -3.17
C PHE A 52 1.86 -1.50 -1.74
N THR A 53 1.60 -2.78 -1.44
CA THR A 53 1.39 -3.28 -0.08
C THR A 53 2.73 -3.51 0.63
N ASN A 54 2.70 -3.63 1.97
CA ASN A 54 3.90 -3.96 2.75
C ASN A 54 4.51 -5.31 2.31
N GLU A 55 3.69 -6.28 1.92
CA GLU A 55 4.15 -7.59 1.45
C GLU A 55 4.85 -7.53 0.09
N GLN A 56 4.38 -6.66 -0.82
CA GLN A 56 5.04 -6.43 -2.12
C GLN A 56 6.37 -5.70 -1.93
N LEU A 57 6.43 -4.76 -0.98
CA LEU A 57 7.67 -4.06 -0.61
C LEU A 57 8.73 -5.01 -0.05
N GLU A 58 8.32 -5.94 0.80
CA GLU A 58 9.24 -6.94 1.36
C GLU A 58 9.75 -7.92 0.29
N ARG A 59 8.85 -8.52 -0.51
CA ARG A 59 9.21 -9.59 -1.44
C ARG A 59 10.02 -9.10 -2.64
N ASP A 60 9.46 -8.15 -3.39
CA ASP A 60 9.96 -7.84 -4.73
C ASP A 60 10.58 -6.44 -4.82
N LEU A 61 10.25 -5.53 -3.89
CA LEU A 61 10.56 -4.10 -3.99
C LEU A 61 11.36 -3.55 -2.79
N HIS A 62 12.21 -4.39 -2.19
CA HIS A 62 13.02 -4.05 -1.02
C HIS A 62 14.30 -3.25 -1.36
N THR A 63 14.49 -2.85 -2.62
CA THR A 63 15.62 -2.03 -3.07
C THR A 63 15.15 -0.84 -3.93
N LEU A 64 15.95 0.24 -3.95
CA LEU A 64 15.68 1.40 -4.81
C LEU A 64 15.70 1.04 -6.30
N ASP A 65 16.54 0.09 -6.71
CA ASP A 65 16.62 -0.34 -8.10
C ASP A 65 15.36 -1.08 -8.53
N ALA A 66 14.87 -2.01 -7.70
CA ALA A 66 13.60 -2.71 -7.93
C ALA A 66 12.42 -1.72 -8.04
N LEU A 67 12.37 -0.71 -7.16
CA LEU A 67 11.37 0.35 -7.24
C LEU A 67 11.47 1.17 -8.52
N ARG A 68 12.66 1.46 -9.04
CA ARG A 68 12.84 2.15 -10.32
C ARG A 68 12.51 1.25 -11.53
N GLY A 69 12.70 -0.06 -11.36
CA GLY A 69 12.42 -1.09 -12.34
C GLY A 69 10.94 -1.30 -12.61
N ASP A 70 10.07 -1.16 -11.60
CA ASP A 70 8.62 -1.35 -11.74
C ASP A 70 7.97 -0.33 -12.71
N GLU A 71 7.11 -0.82 -13.61
CA GLU A 71 6.46 -0.01 -14.64
C GLU A 71 5.52 1.07 -14.06
N ARG A 72 4.76 0.73 -13.02
CA ARG A 72 3.81 1.64 -12.35
C ARG A 72 4.58 2.78 -11.69
N MET A 73 5.71 2.47 -11.06
CA MET A 73 6.58 3.48 -10.47
C MET A 73 7.30 4.30 -11.55
N ARG A 74 7.79 3.68 -12.63
CA ARG A 74 8.49 4.37 -13.72
C ARG A 74 7.65 5.46 -14.38
N ALA A 75 6.37 5.18 -14.63
CA ALA A 75 5.43 6.18 -15.15
C ALA A 75 5.31 7.39 -14.22
N PHE A 76 5.19 7.15 -12.91
CA PHE A 76 5.17 8.20 -11.90
C PHE A 76 6.49 8.98 -11.86
N LEU A 77 7.64 8.30 -11.88
CA LEU A 77 8.96 8.95 -11.86
C LEU A 77 9.17 9.87 -13.07
N LYS A 78 8.75 9.45 -14.27
CA LYS A 78 8.79 10.29 -15.47
C LYS A 78 7.95 11.57 -15.33
N TRP A 79 6.78 11.46 -14.73
CA TRP A 79 5.87 12.59 -14.54
C TRP A 79 6.35 13.54 -13.42
N ILE A 80 6.74 12.98 -12.27
CA ILE A 80 7.07 13.76 -11.07
C ILE A 80 8.39 14.54 -11.25
N ARG A 81 9.29 14.10 -12.15
CA ARG A 81 10.51 14.85 -12.52
C ARG A 81 10.21 16.16 -13.25
N LYS A 82 9.05 16.28 -13.89
CA LYS A 82 8.60 17.50 -14.59
C LYS A 82 7.89 18.50 -13.67
N GLN A 83 7.60 18.12 -12.43
CA GLN A 83 6.87 18.96 -11.49
C GLN A 83 7.84 19.82 -10.67
N PRO A 84 7.47 21.06 -10.30
CA PRO A 84 8.33 21.94 -9.50
C PRO A 84 8.55 21.37 -8.10
N SER A 85 9.75 21.58 -7.54
CA SER A 85 10.18 21.07 -6.22
C SER A 85 9.28 21.52 -5.07
N ALA A 86 8.66 22.71 -5.21
CA ALA A 86 7.70 23.27 -4.26
C ALA A 86 6.29 22.64 -4.32
N SER A 87 5.95 21.93 -5.41
CA SER A 87 4.63 21.34 -5.57
C SER A 87 4.50 20.01 -4.85
N LEU A 88 3.45 19.90 -4.04
CA LEU A 88 3.04 18.67 -3.38
C LEU A 88 1.78 18.11 -4.07
N PRO A 89 1.94 17.27 -5.12
CA PRO A 89 0.80 16.72 -5.82
C PRO A 89 0.00 15.77 -4.94
N ARG A 90 -1.32 15.73 -5.17
CA ARG A 90 -2.22 14.79 -4.50
C ARG A 90 -2.03 13.39 -5.06
N VAL A 91 -1.41 12.52 -4.28
CA VAL A 91 -1.27 11.09 -4.61
C VAL A 91 -2.59 10.35 -4.34
N ARG A 92 -3.09 9.61 -5.33
CA ARG A 92 -4.26 8.73 -5.21
C ARG A 92 -3.80 7.28 -5.05
N LYS A 93 -4.44 6.53 -4.14
CA LYS A 93 -4.17 5.09 -3.95
C LYS A 93 -4.64 4.27 -5.16
N SER A 94 -3.89 3.21 -5.48
CA SER A 94 -4.25 2.23 -6.50
C SER A 94 -5.62 1.61 -6.20
N ARG A 95 -6.28 1.08 -7.24
CA ARG A 95 -7.58 0.41 -7.09
C ARG A 95 -7.46 -0.82 -6.19
N GLU A 96 -6.39 -1.59 -6.39
CA GLU A 96 -6.01 -2.76 -5.60
C GLU A 96 -5.93 -2.44 -4.10
N LEU A 97 -5.12 -1.45 -3.70
CA LEU A 97 -5.01 -1.04 -2.29
C LEU A 97 -6.33 -0.51 -1.71
N ARG A 98 -7.16 0.15 -2.52
CA ARG A 98 -8.48 0.62 -2.08
C ARG A 98 -9.44 -0.54 -1.84
N GLN A 99 -9.31 -1.64 -2.57
CA GLN A 99 -10.15 -2.83 -2.39
C GLN A 99 -9.68 -3.65 -1.18
N ILE A 100 -8.37 -3.85 -1.00
CA ILE A 100 -7.79 -4.52 0.18
C ILE A 100 -8.15 -3.79 1.48
N LYS A 101 -8.19 -2.45 1.49
CA LYS A 101 -8.62 -1.70 2.68
C LYS A 101 -10.13 -1.62 2.88
N LYS A 102 -10.92 -2.00 1.86
CA LYS A 102 -12.38 -2.01 1.91
C LYS A 102 -12.94 -3.37 2.32
N THR A 103 -12.17 -4.46 2.25
CA THR A 103 -12.59 -5.75 2.81
C THR A 103 -12.72 -5.56 4.32
N PRO A 104 -13.94 -5.61 4.88
CA PRO A 104 -14.11 -5.60 6.32
C PRO A 104 -13.41 -6.83 6.88
N PHE A 105 -12.75 -6.67 8.02
CA PHE A 105 -12.05 -7.74 8.75
C PHE A 105 -13.00 -8.86 9.28
N GLU A 106 -14.28 -8.87 8.91
CA GLU A 106 -15.30 -9.81 9.40
C GLU A 106 -15.82 -10.84 8.38
N GLU A 107 -15.28 -10.93 7.16
CA GLU A 107 -15.74 -11.93 6.17
C GLU A 107 -14.80 -13.15 6.06
N ALA A 108 -14.07 -13.48 7.14
CA ALA A 108 -13.17 -14.63 7.18
C ALA A 108 -13.28 -15.48 8.46
N PHE A 109 -14.26 -15.24 9.33
CA PHE A 109 -14.47 -16.02 10.56
C PHE A 109 -15.73 -16.91 10.56
N PHE A 110 -16.61 -16.80 9.56
CA PHE A 110 -17.93 -17.46 9.58
C PHE A 110 -18.17 -18.54 8.50
N LEU A 111 -17.14 -19.26 8.03
CA LEU A 111 -17.35 -20.37 7.09
C LEU A 111 -16.78 -21.74 7.48
N THR A 112 -16.34 -21.95 8.73
CA THR A 112 -16.11 -23.33 9.24
C THR A 112 -16.37 -23.45 10.75
N ALA A 113 -17.57 -23.10 11.20
CA ALA A 113 -18.08 -23.62 12.47
C ALA A 113 -19.21 -24.60 12.15
N PRO A 114 -19.04 -25.93 12.31
CA PRO A 114 -20.18 -26.83 12.31
C PRO A 114 -21.13 -26.40 13.44
N CYS A 115 -22.39 -26.15 13.10
CA CYS A 115 -23.45 -25.88 14.06
C CYS A 115 -23.59 -27.07 15.02
N ILE A 116 -22.89 -27.05 16.16
CA ILE A 116 -23.16 -27.93 17.30
C ILE A 116 -24.28 -27.27 18.12
N VAL A 117 -25.47 -27.18 17.54
CA VAL A 117 -26.71 -26.96 18.29
C VAL A 117 -27.54 -28.23 18.20
N PRO A 118 -27.52 -29.10 19.24
CA PRO A 118 -28.43 -30.23 19.29
C PRO A 118 -29.84 -29.70 19.57
N GLY A 119 -30.76 -29.78 18.60
CA GLY A 119 -32.19 -29.54 18.90
C GLY A 119 -33.10 -28.99 17.79
N CYS A 120 -32.59 -28.57 16.63
CA CYS A 120 -33.49 -28.12 15.55
C CYS A 120 -34.06 -29.31 14.77
N ARG A 121 -35.15 -29.86 15.32
CA ARG A 121 -36.04 -30.86 14.73
C ARG A 121 -36.56 -30.38 13.38
N GLN A 122 -36.20 -31.10 12.31
CA GLN A 122 -36.70 -30.89 10.95
C GLN A 122 -38.15 -31.39 10.86
N ASP A 123 -39.09 -30.49 10.62
CA ASP A 123 -40.45 -30.87 10.21
C ASP A 123 -40.56 -30.77 8.68
N SER A 124 -40.35 -31.91 8.05
CA SER A 124 -40.69 -32.20 6.65
C SER A 124 -42.21 -32.15 6.47
N LYS A 125 -42.75 -31.15 5.76
CA LYS A 125 -44.09 -31.25 5.15
C LYS A 125 -44.08 -30.86 3.69
N ASN A 126 -43.84 -31.91 2.90
CA ASN A 126 -44.27 -32.13 1.54
C ASN A 126 -45.78 -31.81 1.35
N ARG A 127 -46.10 -30.98 0.36
CA ARG A 127 -47.37 -30.88 -0.40
C ARG A 127 -47.00 -30.06 -1.64
N GLY A 128 -46.99 -30.55 -2.88
CA GLY A 128 -47.85 -31.55 -3.50
C GLY A 128 -48.94 -30.84 -4.31
N GLN A 129 -48.69 -30.70 -5.63
CA GLN A 129 -49.63 -30.60 -6.77
C GLN A 129 -50.83 -29.64 -6.72
N SER A 130 -50.96 -28.81 -7.75
CA SER A 130 -52.03 -28.95 -8.78
C SER A 130 -51.89 -27.88 -9.87
N GLY A 131 -52.02 -28.36 -11.11
CA GLY A 131 -52.05 -27.63 -12.38
C GLY A 131 -52.26 -28.65 -13.47
#